data_AF-A0AAT9HQ23-F1
#
_entry.id   AF-A0AAT9HQ23-F1
#
_cell.length_a   1.000
_cell.length_b   1.000
_cell.length_c   1.000
_cell.angle_alpha   90.00
_cell.angle_beta   90.00
_cell.angle_gamma   90.00
#
_symmetry.space_group_name_H-M   'P 1'
#
loop_
_entity.id
_entity.type
_entity.pdbx_description
1 polymer ?
#
loop_
_entity_poly.entity_id
_entity_poly.type
_entity_poly.pdbx_seq_one_letter_code
_entity_poly.pdbx_strand_id
1 'polypeptide(L)' 'MSSSLAAMLESLLNAEMAFAGKWYGVRCAAELRSEDPSRSAEQIVCLLRDEADTAEAEFRQLRDLG' A
#
# COMPACT_ATOMS: atom_id res chain seq x y z
N MET A 1 -27.23 13.27 -8.64
CA MET A 1 -26.85 12.50 -7.43
C MET A 1 -26.59 13.49 -6.31
N SER A 2 -27.00 13.22 -5.06
CA SER A 2 -26.73 14.14 -3.94
C SER A 2 -25.24 14.11 -3.58
N SER A 3 -24.67 15.25 -3.21
CA SER A 3 -23.28 15.39 -2.76
C SER A 3 -22.94 14.48 -1.58
N SER A 4 -23.93 14.17 -0.74
CA SER A 4 -23.81 13.25 0.40
C SER A 4 -23.58 11.79 -0.02
N LEU A 5 -24.26 11.33 -1.09
CA LEU A 5 -24.08 9.97 -1.59
C LEU A 5 -22.68 9.77 -2.21
N ALA A 6 -22.19 10.78 -2.93
CA ALA A 6 -20.85 10.74 -3.53
C ALA A 6 -19.75 10.65 -2.44
N ALA A 7 -19.84 11.46 -1.39
CA ALA A 7 -18.90 11.43 -0.27
C ALA A 7 -18.91 10.09 0.48
N MET A 8 -20.10 9.47 0.65
CA MET A 8 -20.21 8.16 1.32
C MET A 8 -19.55 7.04 0.49
N LEU A 9 -19.72 7.07 -0.83
CA LEU A 9 -19.10 6.10 -1.74
C LEU A 9 -17.58 6.25 -1.78
N GLU A 10 -17.08 7.49 -1.82
CA GLU A 10 -15.65 7.77 -1.76
C GLU A 10 -15.02 7.30 -0.43
N SER A 11 -15.71 7.53 0.69
CA SER A 11 -15.25 7.03 2.00
C SER A 11 -15.20 5.49 2.05
N LEU A 12 -16.18 4.81 1.44
CA LEU A 12 -16.21 3.35 1.41
C LEU A 12 -15.06 2.80 0.57
N LEU A 13 -14.84 3.35 -0.63
CA LEU A 13 -13.72 2.98 -1.50
C LEU A 13 -12.37 3.18 -0.82
N ASN A 14 -12.18 4.31 -0.11
CA ASN A 14 -10.96 4.56 0.65
C ASN A 14 -10.76 3.53 1.78
N ALA A 15 -11.83 3.12 2.46
CA ALA A 15 -11.76 2.10 3.50
C ALA A 15 -11.40 0.72 2.94
N GLU A 16 -11.99 0.35 1.80
CA GLU A 16 -11.69 -0.91 1.10
C GLU A 16 -10.25 -0.94 0.59
N MET A 17 -9.77 0.14 -0.04
CA MET A 17 -8.39 0.26 -0.48
C MET A 17 -7.40 0.21 0.70
N ALA A 18 -7.70 0.88 1.81
CA ALA A 18 -6.88 0.83 3.01
C ALA A 18 -6.83 -0.58 3.61
N PHE A 19 -7.95 -1.32 3.60
CA PHE A 19 -7.99 -2.71 4.03
C PHE A 19 -7.16 -3.62 3.13
N ALA A 20 -7.34 -3.52 1.81
CA ALA A 20 -6.58 -4.28 0.83
C ALA A 20 -5.06 -4.00 0.93
N GLY A 21 -4.67 -2.74 1.04
CA GLY A 21 -3.27 -2.33 1.21
C GLY A 21 -2.64 -2.90 2.48
N LYS A 22 -3.38 -2.94 3.60
CA LYS A 22 -2.89 -3.55 4.85
C LYS A 22 -2.66 -5.05 4.71
N TRP A 23 -3.60 -5.79 4.10
CA TRP A 23 -3.45 -7.23 3.89
C TRP A 23 -2.31 -7.56 2.95
N TYR A 24 -2.14 -6.76 1.89
CA TYR A 24 -1.00 -6.89 0.99
C TYR A 24 0.33 -6.68 1.75
N GLY A 25 0.45 -5.61 2.54
CA GLY A 25 1.63 -5.35 3.36
C GLY A 25 1.93 -6.47 4.37
N VAL A 26 0.90 -7.06 5.00
CA VAL A 26 1.07 -8.22 5.89
C VAL A 26 1.60 -9.44 5.13
N ARG A 27 1.10 -9.70 3.92
CA ARG A 27 1.58 -10.81 3.09
C ARG A 27 3.05 -10.62 2.70
N CYS A 28 3.41 -9.43 2.23
CA CYS A 28 4.80 -9.09 1.88
C CYS A 28 5.73 -9.17 3.10
N ALA A 29 5.28 -8.75 4.28
CA ALA A 29 6.05 -8.90 5.52
C ALA A 29 6.32 -10.39 5.86
N ALA A 30 5.32 -11.26 5.64
CA ALA A 30 5.47 -12.70 5.84
C ALA A 30 6.45 -13.32 4.83
N GLU A 31 6.37 -12.92 3.56
CA GLU A 31 7.31 -13.32 2.50
C GLU A 31 8.75 -12.90 2.89
N LEU A 32 8.98 -11.64 3.26
CA LEU A 32 10.29 -11.14 3.70
C LEU A 32 10.82 -11.88 4.93
N ARG A 33 9.97 -12.19 5.92
CA ARG A 33 10.39 -12.97 7.10
C ARG A 33 10.71 -14.42 6.74
N SER A 34 10.05 -14.98 5.72
CA SER A 34 10.31 -16.34 5.26
C SER A 34 11.63 -16.49 4.51
N GLU A 35 12.03 -15.46 3.74
CA GLU A 35 13.32 -15.40 3.04
C GLU A 35 14.49 -15.31 4.02
N ASP A 36 14.33 -14.51 5.07
CA ASP A 36 15.32 -14.35 6.13
C ASP A 36 14.65 -14.22 7.50
N PRO A 37 14.56 -15.35 8.25
CA PRO A 37 14.00 -15.38 9.59
C PRO A 37 14.79 -14.58 10.64
N SER A 38 15.96 -14.05 10.31
CA SER A 38 16.73 -13.20 11.23
C SER A 38 16.32 -11.72 11.17
N ARG A 39 15.64 -11.29 10.10
CA ARG A 39 15.22 -9.89 9.90
C ARG A 39 14.35 -9.38 11.04
N SER A 40 14.80 -8.33 11.72
CA SER A 40 13.97 -7.62 12.70
C SER A 40 12.70 -7.04 12.05
N ALA A 41 11.69 -6.75 12.89
CA ALA A 41 10.49 -6.07 12.41
C ALA A 41 10.81 -4.71 11.77
N GLU A 42 11.80 -3.99 12.29
CA GLU A 42 12.24 -2.70 11.76
C GLU A 42 12.81 -2.84 10.34
N GLN A 43 13.67 -3.83 10.10
CA GLN A 43 14.20 -4.11 8.75
C GLN A 43 13.10 -4.47 7.76
N ILE A 44 12.10 -5.26 8.18
CA ILE A 44 10.96 -5.59 7.32
C ILE A 44 10.16 -4.32 6.98
N VAL A 45 9.90 -3.45 7.96
CA VAL A 45 9.19 -2.19 7.73
C VAL A 45 9.96 -1.26 6.79
N CYS A 46 11.29 -1.18 6.92
CA CYS A 46 12.13 -0.40 6.00
C CYS A 46 11.98 -0.89 4.55
N LEU A 47 12.11 -2.19 4.31
CA LEU A 47 11.97 -2.76 2.97
C LEU A 47 10.59 -2.50 2.36
N LEU A 48 9.52 -2.61 3.16
CA LEU A 48 8.17 -2.32 2.69
C LEU A 48 7.96 -0.84 2.35
N ARG A 49 8.64 0.07 3.06
CA ARG A 49 8.60 1.50 2.73
C ARG A 49 9.36 1.79 1.44
N ASP A 50 10.55 1.22 1.28
CA ASP A 50 11.35 1.40 0.06
C ASP A 50 10.59 0.92 -1.18
N GLU A 51 9.89 -0.21 -1.08
CA GLU A 51 9.01 -0.73 -2.14
C GLU A 51 7.84 0.22 -2.44
N ALA A 52 7.17 0.72 -1.40
CA ALA A 52 6.05 1.66 -1.55
C ALA A 52 6.49 2.99 -2.18
N ASP A 53 7.65 3.52 -1.78
CA ASP A 53 8.23 4.74 -2.34
C ASP A 53 8.60 4.55 -3.82
N THR A 54 9.13 3.37 -4.17
CA THR A 54 9.44 3.00 -5.57
C THR A 54 8.16 2.93 -6.41
N ALA A 55 7.14 2.24 -5.93
CA ALA A 55 5.85 2.14 -6.61
C ALA A 55 5.19 3.53 -6.78
N GLU A 56 5.30 4.42 -5.78
CA GLU A 56 4.81 5.79 -5.89
C GLU A 56 5.58 6.59 -6.95
N ALA A 57 6.91 6.45 -6.99
CA ALA A 57 7.75 7.12 -7.98
C ALA A 57 7.39 6.67 -9.41
N GLU A 58 7.23 5.36 -9.63
CA GLU A 58 6.80 4.80 -10.92
C GLU A 58 5.40 5.28 -11.32
N PHE A 59 4.46 5.29 -10.37
CA PHE A 59 3.11 5.81 -10.62
C PHE A 59 3.12 7.28 -11.04
N ARG A 60 3.89 8.12 -10.33
CA ARG A 60 4.02 9.55 -10.68
C ARG A 60 4.64 9.73 -12.06
N GLN A 61 5.67 8.96 -12.40
CA GLN A 61 6.27 8.98 -13.74
C GLN A 61 5.26 8.64 -14.82
N LEU A 62 4.46 7.59 -14.64
CA LEU A 62 3.42 7.20 -15.61
C LEU A 62 2.32 8.26 -15.76
N ARG A 63 1.93 8.91 -14.66
CA ARG A 63 0.93 9.98 -14.68
C ARG A 63 1.44 11.23 -15.39
N ASP A 64 2.70 11.60 -15.19
CA ASP A 64 3.28 12.81 -15.76
C ASP A 64 3.69 12.63 -17.24
N LEU A 65 3.60 11.39 -17.78
CA LEU A 65 3.80 11.04 -19.19
C LEU A 65 2.49 11.05 -20.03
N GLY A 66 1.34 11.28 -19.41
CA GLY A 66 0.02 11.37 -20.06
C GLY A 66 -0.52 12.79 -20.12
#